data_AF-A0A3C1R190-F1
#
_entry.id   AF-A0A3C1R190-F1
#
_cell.length_a   1.000
_cell.length_b   1.000
_cell.length_c   1.000
_cell.angle_alpha   90.00
_cell.angle_beta   90.00
_cell.angle_gamma   90.00
#
_symmetry.space_group_name_H-M   'P 1'
#
loop_
_entity.id
_entity.type
_entity.pdbx_description
1 polymer ?
#
loop_
_entity_poly.entity_id
_entity_poly.type
_entity_poly.pdbx_seq_one_letter_code
_entity_poly.pdbx_strand_id
1 'polypeptide(L)'
;MRRIQGRMRLAGTAALAMLMGIAPSGCHRQRQSLPHEAVHPWPPVFGSADRGATPLHHSFRGGETNGEQGSGSAADSALPPMGSTSPDGRPVGGPIDTAVRPVGWSPGSFDDPNASRAPAAPIGGAAAGLNATSADTIRPAVPPAGFVAFRPQESIDGRPMLDAASEGEFAPTAPVAIGDVFASVLAHYPQLVAVRLEQGIASGQLRSDWGAFDTRLSASSLDKPVGFYENYRQQVGFDQPLFGGGSVRGGYRIGDGSFEPWYKERETNEGGELSIAVGFPLLKGRVIDERRADLLRSTLALQAVEPMVRREMIGSLRDGGISYWEWFAATRAVDAHRRLYDLAAVRVDQIEALIRAGDQPDVVRLDNRRLLASRQAKLIDAQRKALTTAIKLSLYLRSEAGTPWVADAALVPSDFPPLPAMHTDSLAQDLTRALSMRPEFRQLELEREREAVALAKAENDLLPKLDASLGAAQDLGARASSSGDKSPFEG
;
A
#
# COMPACT_ATOMS: atom_id res chain seq x y z
N MET A 1 26.10 59.06 -32.32
CA MET A 1 24.75 59.36 -32.84
C MET A 1 23.83 59.80 -31.69
N ARG A 2 23.25 61.00 -31.85
CA ARG A 2 22.25 61.78 -31.08
C ARG A 2 21.43 61.02 -30.02
N ARG A 3 21.37 61.50 -28.77
CA ARG A 3 20.55 62.62 -28.19
C ARG A 3 19.05 62.29 -28.12
N ILE A 4 18.50 62.13 -26.90
CA ILE A 4 17.82 63.15 -26.08
C ILE A 4 16.50 63.65 -26.69
N GLN A 5 15.39 63.37 -26.00
CA GLN A 5 14.23 64.24 -25.70
C GLN A 5 13.30 63.43 -24.77
N GLY A 6 12.70 63.90 -23.68
CA GLY A 6 12.64 65.21 -23.06
C GLY A 6 11.31 65.37 -22.31
N ARG A 7 11.41 65.90 -21.07
CA ARG A 7 10.39 66.60 -20.24
C ARG A 7 9.25 65.75 -19.62
N MET A 8 9.05 65.65 -18.29
CA MET A 8 9.03 66.61 -17.15
C MET A 8 7.72 67.42 -17.06
N ARG A 9 6.88 67.14 -16.04
CA ARG A 9 6.48 68.07 -14.95
C ARG A 9 5.29 67.57 -14.09
N LEU A 10 5.53 67.60 -12.77
CA LEU A 10 4.70 68.13 -11.65
C LEU A 10 3.32 67.49 -11.39
N ALA A 11 3.10 66.84 -10.24
CA ALA A 11 2.90 67.37 -8.87
C ALA A 11 1.41 67.34 -8.51
N GLY A 12 1.05 66.73 -7.37
CA GLY A 12 -0.34 66.70 -6.90
C GLY A 12 -0.58 65.75 -5.74
N THR A 13 -0.46 66.29 -4.54
CA THR A 13 -0.75 65.79 -3.20
C THR A 13 -2.17 65.26 -2.94
N ALA A 14 -2.24 64.37 -1.94
CA ALA A 14 -3.30 64.19 -0.92
C ALA A 14 -4.61 63.47 -1.30
N ALA A 15 -4.92 62.39 -0.58
CA ALA A 15 -6.01 62.36 0.40
C ALA A 15 -6.08 61.01 1.13
N LEU A 16 -5.88 61.05 2.45
CA LEU A 16 -6.19 60.02 3.41
C LEU A 16 -7.64 60.27 3.89
N ALA A 17 -8.53 59.29 3.81
CA ALA A 17 -9.83 59.36 4.49
C ALA A 17 -10.33 57.96 4.89
N MET A 18 -10.43 57.80 6.21
CA MET A 18 -11.23 56.79 6.93
C MET A 18 -12.64 56.66 6.36
N LEU A 19 -13.21 55.46 6.41
CA LEU A 19 -14.63 55.32 6.76
C LEU A 19 -14.93 53.96 7.41
N MET A 20 -15.50 54.10 8.62
CA MET A 20 -16.03 53.07 9.50
C MET A 20 -17.19 52.32 8.81
N GLY A 21 -17.17 50.99 8.87
CA GLY A 21 -18.28 50.13 8.50
C GLY A 21 -19.03 49.68 9.75
N ILE A 22 -20.16 50.34 10.01
CA ILE A 22 -21.15 50.02 11.05
C ILE A 22 -21.99 48.82 10.58
N ALA A 23 -22.10 47.80 11.45
CA ALA A 23 -23.03 46.69 11.29
C ALA A 23 -24.35 46.97 12.02
N PRO A 24 -25.51 46.67 11.39
CA PRO A 24 -26.71 46.34 12.15
C PRO A 24 -27.30 45.01 11.66
N SER A 25 -27.61 44.10 12.59
CA SER A 25 -28.51 42.99 12.33
C SER A 25 -29.19 42.59 13.64
N GLY A 26 -30.36 43.19 13.88
CA GLY A 26 -31.38 42.62 14.74
C GLY A 26 -32.50 42.07 13.87
N CYS A 27 -32.91 40.82 14.11
CA CYS A 27 -34.34 40.49 14.07
C CYS A 27 -34.60 39.14 14.75
N HIS A 28 -35.29 39.22 15.87
CA HIS A 28 -36.08 38.14 16.48
C HIS A 28 -37.10 37.60 15.48
N ARG A 29 -37.24 36.27 15.38
CA ARG A 29 -38.54 35.66 15.06
C ARG A 29 -38.73 34.36 15.83
N GLN A 30 -39.69 34.42 16.75
CA GLN A 30 -40.28 33.30 17.49
C GLN A 30 -40.75 32.19 16.54
N ARG A 31 -40.43 30.93 16.88
CA ARG A 31 -41.15 29.75 16.36
C ARG A 31 -42.13 29.26 17.41
N GLN A 32 -43.40 29.21 17.00
CA GLN A 32 -44.48 28.56 17.72
C GLN A 32 -44.46 27.04 17.49
N SER A 33 -45.09 26.35 18.42
CA SER A 33 -45.12 24.92 18.68
C SER A 33 -46.23 24.15 17.94
N LEU A 34 -45.85 22.97 17.42
CA LEU A 34 -46.57 21.65 17.35
C LEU A 34 -47.82 21.50 16.43
N PRO A 35 -48.28 20.25 16.09
CA PRO A 35 -47.73 18.89 16.34
C PRO A 35 -47.79 17.86 15.16
N HIS A 36 -47.17 16.69 15.41
CA HIS A 36 -47.45 15.30 14.98
C HIS A 36 -47.80 14.96 13.51
N GLU A 37 -46.97 14.14 12.84
CA GLU A 37 -47.34 12.74 12.45
C GLU A 37 -46.13 11.95 11.90
N ALA A 38 -46.28 10.63 11.93
CA ALA A 38 -45.27 9.58 11.86
C ALA A 38 -44.57 9.39 10.49
N VAL A 39 -43.42 8.72 10.48
CA VAL A 39 -43.20 7.40 9.83
C VAL A 39 -41.77 6.91 10.13
N HIS A 40 -41.72 5.64 10.55
CA HIS A 40 -40.57 4.83 10.96
C HIS A 40 -39.91 4.12 9.74
N PRO A 41 -38.84 3.29 9.94
CA PRO A 41 -37.68 3.19 9.06
C PRO A 41 -37.74 2.02 8.07
N TRP A 42 -36.69 1.96 7.24
CA TRP A 42 -36.29 0.85 6.37
C TRP A 42 -36.42 -0.53 7.04
N PRO A 43 -36.90 -1.56 6.31
CA PRO A 43 -36.70 -2.95 6.69
C PRO A 43 -35.66 -3.68 5.80
N PRO A 44 -35.22 -4.87 6.23
CA PRO A 44 -33.89 -5.42 5.94
C PRO A 44 -33.87 -6.45 4.79
N VAL A 45 -32.64 -6.77 4.39
CA VAL A 45 -32.27 -7.90 3.53
C VAL A 45 -32.66 -9.22 4.20
N PHE A 46 -33.47 -10.03 3.51
CA PHE A 46 -33.60 -11.46 3.77
C PHE A 46 -33.55 -12.24 2.45
N GLY A 47 -32.66 -13.24 2.43
CA GLY A 47 -32.72 -14.33 1.48
C GLY A 47 -33.90 -15.26 1.78
N SER A 48 -34.39 -15.92 0.73
CA SER A 48 -35.24 -17.10 0.86
C SER A 48 -34.98 -18.07 -0.30
N ALA A 49 -34.87 -19.34 0.07
CA ALA A 49 -35.02 -20.53 -0.78
C ALA A 49 -36.47 -20.58 -1.35
N ASP A 50 -36.88 -21.39 -2.33
CA ASP A 50 -36.72 -22.85 -2.49
C ASP A 50 -37.58 -23.36 -3.70
N ARG A 51 -37.32 -24.61 -4.15
CA ARG A 51 -38.16 -25.55 -4.97
C ARG A 51 -38.36 -25.29 -6.48
N GLY A 52 -38.44 -26.30 -7.35
CA GLY A 52 -38.40 -27.77 -7.21
C GLY A 52 -38.90 -28.45 -8.50
N ALA A 53 -38.46 -29.69 -8.76
CA ALA A 53 -39.02 -30.58 -9.79
C ALA A 53 -39.07 -32.04 -9.27
N THR A 54 -40.23 -32.67 -9.46
CA THR A 54 -40.70 -34.03 -9.10
C THR A 54 -40.40 -35.06 -10.22
N PRO A 55 -40.83 -36.35 -10.16
CA PRO A 55 -41.11 -37.29 -9.03
C PRO A 55 -40.58 -38.74 -9.27
N LEU A 56 -40.74 -39.67 -8.29
CA LEU A 56 -41.50 -40.94 -8.41
C LEU A 56 -41.24 -41.98 -7.28
N HIS A 57 -42.29 -42.77 -7.00
CA HIS A 57 -42.41 -44.07 -6.29
C HIS A 57 -42.53 -44.19 -4.74
N HIS A 58 -43.80 -44.29 -4.32
CA HIS A 58 -44.46 -45.37 -3.54
C HIS A 58 -43.86 -46.03 -2.27
N SER A 59 -44.80 -46.17 -1.30
CA SER A 59 -44.95 -47.18 -0.21
C SER A 59 -44.24 -46.87 1.13
N PHE A 60 -44.70 -47.24 2.33
CA PHE A 60 -45.98 -47.63 2.97
C PHE A 60 -45.62 -47.92 4.47
N ARG A 61 -46.51 -47.62 5.44
CA ARG A 61 -46.48 -47.95 6.91
C ARG A 61 -45.35 -47.35 7.77
N GLY A 62 -45.52 -46.99 9.05
CA GLY A 62 -46.61 -47.06 10.03
C GLY A 62 -46.03 -47.04 11.48
N GLY A 63 -46.79 -46.52 12.45
CA GLY A 63 -46.59 -46.63 13.93
C GLY A 63 -45.90 -45.42 14.59
N GLU A 64 -46.52 -44.61 15.47
CA GLU A 64 -46.91 -44.89 16.89
C GLU A 64 -45.66 -45.20 17.77
N THR A 65 -45.36 -44.64 18.95
CA THR A 65 -46.11 -43.98 20.04
C THR A 65 -45.16 -43.26 21.04
N ASN A 66 -45.71 -42.26 21.74
CA ASN A 66 -45.64 -41.92 23.19
C ASN A 66 -44.34 -41.60 23.97
N GLY A 67 -44.45 -40.45 24.67
CA GLY A 67 -44.30 -40.30 26.13
C GLY A 67 -42.88 -40.08 26.65
N GLU A 68 -42.60 -39.35 27.73
CA GLU A 68 -43.37 -38.57 28.72
C GLU A 68 -42.33 -37.89 29.63
N GLN A 69 -42.66 -36.72 30.21
CA GLN A 69 -42.34 -36.22 31.58
C GLN A 69 -40.88 -36.25 32.09
N GLY A 70 -40.34 -35.28 32.84
CA GLY A 70 -40.91 -34.15 33.57
C GLY A 70 -40.14 -33.93 34.89
N SER A 71 -39.99 -32.66 35.28
CA SER A 71 -39.66 -32.14 36.63
C SER A 71 -38.23 -32.40 37.18
N GLY A 72 -37.59 -31.51 37.96
CA GLY A 72 -37.96 -30.22 38.52
C GLY A 72 -37.07 -29.88 39.74
N SER A 73 -37.14 -28.61 40.18
CA SER A 73 -36.79 -28.10 41.54
C SER A 73 -35.30 -27.86 41.88
N ALA A 74 -34.86 -26.83 42.63
CA ALA A 74 -35.35 -25.50 43.00
C ALA A 74 -34.23 -24.74 43.78
N ALA A 75 -34.36 -23.41 43.84
CA ALA A 75 -34.12 -22.52 45.00
C ALA A 75 -32.69 -22.02 45.40
N ASP A 76 -32.51 -20.71 45.19
CA ASP A 76 -32.34 -19.63 46.21
C ASP A 76 -30.94 -19.11 46.67
N SER A 77 -30.86 -17.78 46.67
CA SER A 77 -30.14 -16.85 47.56
C SER A 77 -28.64 -16.49 47.40
N ALA A 78 -28.45 -15.21 47.02
CA ALA A 78 -27.56 -14.17 47.61
C ALA A 78 -26.01 -14.20 47.48
N LEU A 79 -25.48 -13.08 46.97
CA LEU A 79 -24.08 -12.58 46.90
C LEU A 79 -23.71 -11.75 48.16
N PRO A 80 -22.46 -11.23 48.39
CA PRO A 80 -21.12 -11.41 47.77
C PRO A 80 -19.99 -11.53 48.85
N PRO A 81 -18.74 -11.05 48.64
CA PRO A 81 -17.70 -11.39 47.65
C PRO A 81 -16.43 -11.94 48.33
N MET A 82 -15.52 -12.60 47.59
CA MET A 82 -14.04 -12.53 47.78
C MET A 82 -13.30 -13.47 46.81
N GLY A 83 -12.31 -12.91 46.11
CA GLY A 83 -11.09 -13.58 45.69
C GLY A 83 -11.17 -14.64 44.58
N SER A 84 -10.89 -14.24 43.34
CA SER A 84 -10.37 -15.17 42.33
C SER A 84 -9.00 -14.70 41.85
N THR A 85 -7.97 -15.36 42.34
CA THR A 85 -6.65 -15.47 41.72
C THR A 85 -6.77 -16.39 40.50
N SER A 86 -6.34 -15.92 39.34
CA SER A 86 -6.08 -16.78 38.17
C SER A 86 -4.60 -17.16 38.17
N PRO A 87 -4.24 -18.45 37.97
CA PRO A 87 -2.88 -18.83 37.61
C PRO A 87 -2.59 -18.35 36.18
N ASP A 88 -1.32 -18.12 35.88
CA ASP A 88 -0.77 -17.73 34.57
C ASP A 88 -0.90 -16.24 34.19
N GLY A 89 -0.13 -15.41 34.90
CA GLY A 89 0.10 -14.01 34.58
C GLY A 89 0.92 -13.79 33.29
N ARG A 90 0.24 -13.65 32.15
CA ARG A 90 0.78 -12.98 30.95
C ARG A 90 -0.30 -12.12 30.29
N PRO A 91 -0.07 -10.81 30.05
CA PRO A 91 -1.02 -9.97 29.32
C PRO A 91 -0.98 -10.22 27.81
N VAL A 92 -2.16 -10.21 27.20
CA VAL A 92 -2.45 -10.29 25.76
C VAL A 92 -2.14 -8.94 25.09
N GLY A 93 -1.50 -9.01 23.92
CA GLY A 93 -0.90 -7.88 23.21
C GLY A 93 -1.87 -6.84 22.64
N GLY A 94 -1.48 -5.57 22.78
CA GLY A 94 -1.97 -4.43 21.99
C GLY A 94 -1.06 -4.12 20.79
N PRO A 95 -1.39 -3.10 19.98
CA PRO A 95 -0.84 -2.90 18.63
C PRO A 95 0.68 -2.70 18.62
N ILE A 96 1.35 -3.39 17.70
CA ILE A 96 2.80 -3.32 17.48
C ILE A 96 3.10 -1.94 16.88
N ASP A 97 3.70 -1.09 17.70
CA ASP A 97 4.26 0.18 17.30
C ASP A 97 5.50 -0.07 16.45
N THR A 98 5.36 -0.04 15.12
CA THR A 98 6.47 -0.05 14.15
C THR A 98 7.20 1.29 14.18
N ALA A 99 7.79 1.62 15.32
CA ALA A 99 8.86 2.59 15.41
C ALA A 99 10.17 1.80 15.51
N VAL A 100 10.72 1.43 14.34
CA VAL A 100 12.12 1.03 14.25
C VAL A 100 12.92 2.26 14.71
N ARG A 101 13.35 2.26 15.97
CA ARG A 101 14.33 3.23 16.42
C ARG A 101 15.59 2.96 15.59
N PRO A 102 16.12 3.93 14.83
CA PRO A 102 17.47 3.77 14.35
C PRO A 102 18.33 3.53 15.59
N VAL A 103 19.19 2.51 15.56
CA VAL A 103 20.22 2.34 16.59
C VAL A 103 21.09 3.59 16.49
N GLY A 104 20.70 4.60 17.27
CA GLY A 104 21.30 5.91 17.30
C GLY A 104 22.69 5.74 17.88
N TRP A 105 23.67 6.03 17.05
CA TRP A 105 25.05 6.19 17.45
C TRP A 105 25.12 7.18 18.62
N SER A 106 25.68 6.74 19.74
CA SER A 106 25.88 7.62 20.89
C SER A 106 27.20 8.37 20.72
N PRO A 107 27.22 9.70 20.90
CA PRO A 107 28.41 10.54 20.72
C PRO A 107 29.66 10.08 21.47
N GLY A 108 29.53 9.27 22.53
CA GLY A 108 30.66 8.76 23.33
C GLY A 108 31.48 7.62 22.73
N SER A 109 31.13 7.08 21.56
CA SER A 109 31.84 5.93 20.97
C SER A 109 33.20 6.28 20.32
N PHE A 110 33.59 7.55 20.35
CA PHE A 110 34.91 8.02 19.93
C PHE A 110 35.96 7.86 21.05
N ASP A 111 35.53 7.79 22.31
CA ASP A 111 36.41 7.72 23.48
C ASP A 111 36.90 6.30 23.83
N ASP A 112 36.39 5.26 23.17
CA ASP A 112 36.58 3.88 23.61
C ASP A 112 36.98 2.96 22.45
N PRO A 113 38.24 2.48 22.38
CA PRO A 113 38.67 1.50 21.38
C PRO A 113 37.91 0.16 21.48
N ASN A 114 37.09 -0.02 22.52
CA ASN A 114 36.28 -1.22 22.79
C ASN A 114 34.75 -0.99 22.70
N ALA A 115 34.29 0.14 22.14
CA ALA A 115 32.87 0.54 22.05
C ALA A 115 31.96 -0.42 21.26
N SER A 116 32.47 -1.56 20.80
CA SER A 116 31.71 -2.60 20.11
C SER A 116 31.14 -3.67 21.07
N ARG A 117 31.38 -3.60 22.38
CA ARG A 117 30.81 -4.51 23.39
C ARG A 117 29.35 -4.16 23.75
N ALA A 118 28.40 -4.89 23.16
CA ALA A 118 27.12 -5.16 23.83
C ALA A 118 27.37 -6.18 24.97
N PRO A 119 26.58 -6.17 26.07
CA PRO A 119 26.80 -7.09 27.19
C PRO A 119 26.60 -8.55 26.74
N ALA A 120 27.64 -9.36 26.88
CA ALA A 120 27.59 -10.79 26.64
C ALA A 120 26.89 -11.49 27.82
N ALA A 121 25.84 -12.26 27.53
CA ALA A 121 25.35 -13.31 28.42
C ALA A 121 26.30 -14.54 28.31
N PRO A 122 26.45 -15.36 29.37
CA PRO A 122 27.45 -16.42 29.37
C PRO A 122 27.05 -17.56 28.42
N ILE A 123 28.01 -17.98 27.59
CA ILE A 123 27.91 -19.13 26.68
C ILE A 123 28.44 -20.37 27.39
N GLY A 124 27.69 -21.47 27.32
CA GLY A 124 28.21 -22.82 27.48
C GLY A 124 27.92 -23.64 26.23
N GLY A 125 28.94 -24.35 25.71
CA GLY A 125 28.73 -25.57 24.92
C GLY A 125 29.29 -25.61 23.49
N ALA A 126 30.49 -26.18 23.38
CA ALA A 126 31.01 -27.11 22.35
C ALA A 126 30.89 -26.82 20.84
N ALA A 127 32.06 -26.91 20.19
CA ALA A 127 32.29 -26.86 18.75
C ALA A 127 31.86 -28.13 18.00
N ALA A 128 31.44 -27.95 16.74
CA ALA A 128 31.55 -28.96 15.69
C ALA A 128 31.69 -28.24 14.34
N GLY A 129 32.73 -28.61 13.58
CA GLY A 129 33.08 -27.97 12.31
C GLY A 129 32.13 -28.33 11.16
N LEU A 130 31.98 -27.40 10.22
CA LEU A 130 31.41 -27.66 8.90
C LEU A 130 32.21 -26.91 7.84
N ASN A 131 32.69 -27.67 6.87
CA ASN A 131 33.35 -27.19 5.66
C ASN A 131 32.38 -26.34 4.84
N ALA A 132 32.67 -25.04 4.69
CA ALA A 132 32.01 -24.19 3.71
C ALA A 132 32.72 -24.32 2.36
N THR A 133 32.12 -25.12 1.48
CA THR A 133 32.45 -25.10 0.05
C THR A 133 31.53 -24.09 -0.63
N SER A 134 32.06 -23.37 -1.63
CA SER A 134 31.40 -22.44 -2.56
C SER A 134 30.81 -21.14 -1.98
N ALA A 135 31.67 -20.12 -1.84
CA ALA A 135 31.31 -18.71 -1.65
C ALA A 135 31.66 -17.85 -2.88
N ASP A 136 31.54 -18.40 -4.09
CA ASP A 136 32.07 -17.77 -5.30
C ASP A 136 31.00 -17.57 -6.38
N THR A 137 29.82 -17.03 -6.05
CA THR A 137 28.88 -16.53 -7.08
C THR A 137 27.83 -15.55 -6.57
N ILE A 138 28.18 -14.48 -5.84
CA ILE A 138 27.24 -13.35 -5.69
C ILE A 138 28.00 -12.04 -5.88
N ARG A 139 28.15 -11.62 -7.14
CA ARG A 139 28.53 -10.26 -7.50
C ARG A 139 27.25 -9.47 -7.80
N PRO A 140 26.91 -8.42 -7.04
CA PRO A 140 25.79 -7.55 -7.42
C PRO A 140 26.16 -6.73 -8.66
N ALA A 141 25.21 -6.61 -9.58
CA ALA A 141 25.34 -5.80 -10.79
C ALA A 141 25.42 -4.30 -10.45
N VAL A 142 26.31 -3.59 -11.13
CA VAL A 142 26.39 -2.13 -11.12
C VAL A 142 25.12 -1.58 -11.79
N PRO A 143 24.41 -0.57 -11.21
CA PRO A 143 23.20 -0.04 -11.82
C PRO A 143 23.51 0.69 -13.14
N PRO A 144 22.64 0.61 -14.16
CA PRO A 144 22.81 1.38 -15.39
C PRO A 144 22.66 2.88 -15.12
N ALA A 145 23.58 3.68 -15.66
CA ALA A 145 23.51 5.13 -15.65
C ALA A 145 22.34 5.60 -16.52
N GLY A 146 21.33 6.21 -15.90
CA GLY A 146 20.16 6.73 -16.61
C GLY A 146 19.04 7.15 -15.67
N PHE A 147 19.23 8.22 -14.91
CA PHE A 147 18.17 8.82 -14.11
C PHE A 147 17.32 9.73 -15.00
N VAL A 148 16.10 9.31 -15.33
CA VAL A 148 15.02 10.24 -15.67
C VAL A 148 14.26 10.50 -14.38
N ALA A 149 14.36 11.73 -13.86
CA ALA A 149 13.57 12.17 -12.73
C ALA A 149 12.08 12.06 -13.11
N PHE A 150 11.36 11.11 -12.50
CA PHE A 150 9.91 11.12 -12.55
C PHE A 150 9.44 12.37 -11.80
N ARG A 151 8.90 13.34 -12.55
CA ARG A 151 8.12 14.42 -11.96
C ARG A 151 6.72 13.85 -11.69
N PRO A 152 6.25 13.83 -10.43
CA PRO A 152 4.84 13.62 -10.18
C PRO A 152 4.07 14.62 -11.03
N GLN A 153 3.07 14.17 -11.79
CA GLN A 153 2.14 15.11 -12.39
C GLN A 153 1.54 15.94 -11.25
N GLU A 154 1.85 17.22 -11.31
CA GLU A 154 1.39 18.24 -10.38
C GLU A 154 -0.12 18.40 -10.59
N SER A 155 -0.92 17.71 -9.78
CA SER A 155 -2.29 18.13 -9.51
C SER A 155 -2.36 18.57 -8.05
N ILE A 156 -1.71 19.69 -7.74
CA ILE A 156 -1.87 20.42 -6.47
C ILE A 156 -3.15 21.27 -6.57
N ASP A 157 -4.27 20.62 -6.82
CA ASP A 157 -5.57 21.21 -6.58
C ASP A 157 -6.37 20.17 -5.81
N GLY A 158 -6.38 20.30 -4.49
CA GLY A 158 -7.13 19.47 -3.54
C GLY A 158 -8.65 19.62 -3.66
N ARG A 159 -9.16 19.75 -4.88
CA ARG A 159 -10.58 19.60 -5.18
C ARG A 159 -10.90 18.10 -5.09
N PRO A 160 -11.99 17.70 -4.43
CA PRO A 160 -12.44 16.33 -4.54
C PRO A 160 -12.62 15.99 -6.01
N MET A 161 -12.09 14.85 -6.46
CA MET A 161 -12.30 14.31 -7.83
C MET A 161 -13.78 14.16 -8.22
N LEU A 162 -14.73 14.43 -7.31
CA LEU A 162 -16.17 14.46 -7.59
C LEU A 162 -16.63 15.67 -8.43
N ASP A 163 -15.92 16.80 -8.43
CA ASP A 163 -16.40 18.03 -9.10
C ASP A 163 -15.90 18.23 -10.54
N ALA A 164 -15.01 17.34 -11.04
CA ALA A 164 -14.59 17.35 -12.45
C ALA A 164 -15.52 16.49 -13.35
N ALA A 165 -16.74 16.23 -12.91
CA ALA A 165 -17.73 15.41 -13.61
C ALA A 165 -18.50 16.16 -14.71
N SER A 166 -18.15 17.41 -15.02
CA SER A 166 -18.78 18.17 -16.10
C SER A 166 -17.74 18.89 -16.92
N GLU A 167 -17.87 18.77 -18.24
CA GLU A 167 -17.13 19.49 -19.29
C GLU A 167 -15.92 18.75 -19.88
N GLY A 168 -16.26 17.66 -20.57
CA GLY A 168 -15.37 16.92 -21.45
C GLY A 168 -16.09 15.67 -21.93
N GLU A 169 -17.17 15.85 -22.68
CA GLU A 169 -18.00 14.76 -23.19
C GLU A 169 -17.21 13.95 -24.23
N PHE A 170 -16.39 13.02 -23.76
CA PHE A 170 -15.86 11.96 -24.59
C PHE A 170 -17.04 11.05 -24.95
N ALA A 171 -17.73 11.40 -26.04
CA ALA A 171 -18.78 10.60 -26.64
C ALA A 171 -18.19 9.88 -27.86
N PRO A 172 -17.62 8.66 -27.68
CA PRO A 172 -17.21 7.88 -28.83
C PRO A 172 -18.46 7.62 -29.68
N THR A 173 -18.36 7.98 -30.96
CA THR A 173 -19.40 7.75 -31.96
C THR A 173 -19.38 6.32 -32.49
N ALA A 174 -18.36 5.53 -32.12
CA ALA A 174 -18.19 4.15 -32.52
C ALA A 174 -18.70 3.19 -31.42
N PRO A 175 -19.16 1.98 -31.79
CA PRO A 175 -19.51 0.94 -30.83
C PRO A 175 -18.31 0.58 -29.94
N VAL A 176 -18.56 0.36 -28.65
CA VAL A 176 -17.51 0.01 -27.67
C VAL A 176 -17.02 -1.41 -27.95
N ALA A 177 -15.75 -1.53 -28.32
CA ALA A 177 -15.07 -2.79 -28.50
C ALA A 177 -14.36 -3.22 -27.21
N ILE A 178 -14.09 -4.53 -27.07
CA ILE A 178 -13.30 -5.05 -25.95
C ILE A 178 -11.90 -4.43 -25.89
N GLY A 179 -11.33 -4.07 -27.05
CA GLY A 179 -10.04 -3.38 -27.15
C GLY A 179 -10.05 -2.01 -26.47
N ASP A 180 -11.16 -1.28 -26.53
CA ASP A 180 -11.30 0.03 -25.86
C ASP A 180 -11.28 -0.14 -24.34
N VAL A 181 -11.94 -1.19 -23.83
CA VAL A 181 -11.90 -1.55 -22.41
C VAL A 181 -10.49 -1.89 -21.98
N PHE A 182 -9.76 -2.71 -22.76
CA PHE A 182 -8.37 -3.05 -22.44
C PHE A 182 -7.45 -1.83 -22.47
N ALA A 183 -7.58 -0.96 -23.47
CA ALA A 183 -6.82 0.27 -23.55
C ALA A 183 -7.13 1.18 -22.35
N SER A 184 -8.40 1.33 -21.99
CA SER A 184 -8.83 2.12 -20.85
C SER A 184 -8.30 1.55 -19.53
N VAL A 185 -8.33 0.22 -19.34
CA VAL A 185 -7.76 -0.44 -18.15
C VAL A 185 -6.26 -0.18 -18.04
N LEU A 186 -5.52 -0.39 -19.14
CA LEU A 186 -4.07 -0.22 -19.15
C LEU A 186 -3.63 1.23 -18.88
N ALA A 187 -4.44 2.20 -19.28
CA ALA A 187 -4.13 3.63 -19.12
C ALA A 187 -4.64 4.23 -17.80
N HIS A 188 -5.87 3.88 -17.38
CA HIS A 188 -6.60 4.66 -16.37
C HIS A 188 -7.14 3.83 -15.20
N TYR A 189 -6.96 2.51 -15.15
CA TYR A 189 -7.50 1.71 -14.04
C TYR A 189 -6.77 2.01 -12.72
N PRO A 190 -7.45 2.50 -11.67
CA PRO A 190 -6.78 3.00 -10.47
C PRO A 190 -5.90 1.97 -9.75
N GLN A 191 -6.30 0.70 -9.68
CA GLN A 191 -5.51 -0.32 -9.00
C GLN A 191 -4.22 -0.64 -9.78
N LEU A 192 -4.29 -0.70 -11.12
CA LEU A 192 -3.10 -0.90 -11.95
C LEU A 192 -2.15 0.30 -11.87
N VAL A 193 -2.68 1.53 -11.81
CA VAL A 193 -1.89 2.73 -11.57
C VAL A 193 -1.21 2.67 -10.20
N ALA A 194 -1.96 2.29 -9.15
CA ALA A 194 -1.42 2.16 -7.80
C ALA A 194 -0.28 1.14 -7.72
N VAL A 195 -0.45 -0.04 -8.32
CA VAL A 195 0.61 -1.07 -8.32
C VAL A 195 1.84 -0.64 -9.11
N ARG A 196 1.70 0.18 -10.17
CA ARG A 196 2.87 0.76 -10.87
C ARG A 196 3.66 1.75 -10.00
N LEU A 197 3.01 2.43 -9.06
CA LEU A 197 3.71 3.34 -8.13
C LEU A 197 4.63 2.59 -7.15
N GLU A 198 4.42 1.28 -6.93
CA GLU A 198 5.31 0.43 -6.12
C GLU A 198 6.75 0.41 -6.68
N GLN A 199 6.93 0.60 -7.98
CA GLN A 199 8.27 0.71 -8.56
C GLN A 199 9.02 1.93 -7.99
N GLY A 200 8.31 3.07 -7.87
CA GLY A 200 8.84 4.28 -7.26
C GLY A 200 9.21 4.06 -5.79
N ILE A 201 8.31 3.44 -5.03
CA ILE A 201 8.50 3.12 -3.61
C ILE A 201 9.70 2.19 -3.41
N ALA A 202 9.75 1.07 -4.14
CA ALA A 202 10.83 0.09 -4.03
C ALA A 202 12.18 0.67 -4.50
N SER A 203 12.19 1.50 -5.55
CA SER A 203 13.42 2.18 -5.99
C SER A 203 13.91 3.22 -4.98
N GLY A 204 12.99 3.90 -4.30
CA GLY A 204 13.28 4.81 -3.21
C GLY A 204 13.88 4.08 -2.01
N GLN A 205 13.32 2.92 -1.65
CA GLN A 205 13.86 2.08 -0.58
C GLN A 205 15.26 1.56 -0.93
N LEU A 206 15.46 1.04 -2.15
CA LEU A 206 16.78 0.61 -2.61
C LEU A 206 17.80 1.74 -2.51
N ARG A 207 17.42 2.97 -2.91
CA ARG A 207 18.28 4.14 -2.78
C ARG A 207 18.58 4.49 -1.32
N SER A 208 17.59 4.41 -0.45
CA SER A 208 17.77 4.62 1.00
C SER A 208 18.77 3.62 1.58
N ASP A 209 18.68 2.35 1.19
CA ASP A 209 19.58 1.30 1.67
C ASP A 209 21.00 1.47 1.12
N TRP A 210 21.15 1.93 -0.13
CA TRP A 210 22.45 2.38 -0.65
C TRP A 210 23.04 3.52 0.20
N GLY A 211 22.20 4.45 0.65
CA GLY A 211 22.63 5.55 1.53
C GLY A 211 23.18 5.08 2.89
N ALA A 212 22.93 3.84 3.30
CA ALA A 212 23.57 3.27 4.48
C ALA A 212 25.10 3.11 4.34
N PHE A 213 25.63 3.14 3.11
CA PHE A 213 27.06 3.11 2.78
C PHE A 213 27.66 4.49 2.52
N ASP A 214 26.84 5.55 2.54
CA ASP A 214 27.33 6.92 2.39
C ASP A 214 28.12 7.36 3.64
N THR A 215 29.03 8.31 3.44
CA THR A 215 29.79 8.92 4.54
C THR A 215 28.86 9.69 5.46
N ARG A 216 28.71 9.22 6.69
CA ARG A 216 27.95 9.89 7.74
C ARG A 216 28.84 10.92 8.42
N LEU A 217 28.47 12.19 8.35
CA LEU A 217 29.08 13.25 9.15
C LEU A 217 28.34 13.38 10.48
N SER A 218 29.08 13.53 11.56
CA SER A 218 28.55 13.72 12.90
C SER A 218 29.24 14.87 13.60
N ALA A 219 28.49 15.69 14.31
CA ALA A 219 29.03 16.71 15.21
C ALA A 219 28.28 16.64 16.53
N SER A 220 28.97 16.84 17.65
CA SER A 220 28.30 16.96 18.95
C SER A 220 29.03 17.94 19.87
N SER A 221 28.23 18.67 20.64
CA SER A 221 28.66 19.55 21.72
C SER A 221 28.16 18.99 23.04
N LEU A 222 29.03 18.96 24.04
CA LEU A 222 28.68 18.72 25.43
C LEU A 222 29.33 19.80 26.28
N ASP A 223 28.50 20.61 26.92
CA ASP A 223 28.92 21.74 27.73
C ASP A 223 28.44 21.53 29.17
N LYS A 224 29.38 21.46 30.12
CA LYS A 224 29.12 21.39 31.56
C LYS A 224 29.69 22.64 32.24
N PRO A 225 28.98 23.78 32.21
CA PRO A 225 29.47 25.04 32.76
C PRO A 225 29.28 25.18 34.28
N VAL A 226 28.70 24.17 34.95
CA VAL A 226 28.39 24.22 36.38
C VAL A 226 28.66 22.86 37.03
N GLY A 227 29.11 22.90 38.28
CA GLY A 227 29.37 21.71 39.09
C GLY A 227 30.84 21.62 39.49
N PHE A 228 31.22 20.48 40.09
CA PHE A 228 32.60 20.28 40.56
C PHE A 228 33.59 20.07 39.41
N TYR A 229 33.11 19.57 38.26
CA TYR A 229 33.89 19.32 37.05
C TYR A 229 33.27 20.11 35.91
N GLU A 230 33.79 21.31 35.68
CA GLU A 230 33.39 22.17 34.57
C GLU A 230 34.19 21.78 33.33
N ASN A 231 33.52 21.22 32.31
CA ASN A 231 34.20 20.80 31.08
C ASN A 231 33.35 21.04 29.83
N TYR A 232 34.04 21.18 28.72
CA TYR A 232 33.49 21.46 27.41
C TYR A 232 34.08 20.48 26.42
N ARG A 233 33.23 19.80 25.65
CA ARG A 233 33.63 18.78 24.71
C ARG A 233 32.94 19.00 23.38
N GLN A 234 33.74 19.20 22.36
CA GLN A 234 33.29 19.36 20.99
C GLN A 234 33.92 18.27 20.14
N GLN A 235 33.14 17.65 19.27
CA GLN A 235 33.67 16.69 18.31
C GLN A 235 32.97 16.81 16.98
N VAL A 236 33.73 16.60 15.92
CA VAL A 236 33.26 16.47 14.55
C VAL A 236 33.96 15.25 13.96
N GLY A 237 33.21 14.40 13.27
CA GLY A 237 33.76 13.18 12.70
C GLY A 237 32.97 12.69 11.51
N PHE A 238 33.50 11.66 10.87
CA PHE A 238 32.87 10.94 9.79
C PHE A 238 33.00 9.43 10.01
N ASP A 239 32.00 8.68 9.53
CA ASP A 239 31.98 7.22 9.45
C ASP A 239 31.52 6.81 8.06
N GLN A 240 32.35 6.07 7.34
CA GLN A 240 32.05 5.53 6.02
C GLN A 240 32.10 4.00 6.07
N PRO A 241 30.94 3.33 6.06
CA PRO A 241 30.86 1.88 5.92
C PRO A 241 31.42 1.43 4.58
N LEU A 242 32.19 0.34 4.58
CA LEU A 242 32.74 -0.24 3.36
C LEU A 242 31.84 -1.35 2.85
N PHE A 243 31.68 -1.44 1.52
CA PHE A 243 30.86 -2.48 0.92
C PHE A 243 31.38 -3.90 1.22
N GLY A 244 32.70 -4.07 1.30
CA GLY A 244 33.35 -5.34 1.67
C GLY A 244 33.27 -5.71 3.16
N GLY A 245 32.55 -4.93 3.95
CA GLY A 245 32.48 -5.07 5.41
C GLY A 245 33.46 -4.13 6.11
N GLY A 246 33.10 -3.74 7.34
CA GLY A 246 33.88 -2.78 8.12
C GLY A 246 33.51 -1.33 7.86
N SER A 247 34.30 -0.42 8.43
CA SER A 247 34.16 1.02 8.19
C SER A 247 35.47 1.78 8.35
N VAL A 248 35.57 2.91 7.65
CA VAL A 248 36.60 3.92 7.84
C VAL A 248 35.99 5.06 8.64
N ARG A 249 36.65 5.43 9.73
CA ARG A 249 36.24 6.49 10.64
C ARG A 249 37.36 7.50 10.79
N GLY A 250 37.00 8.74 11.00
CA GLY A 250 37.95 9.77 11.38
C GLY A 250 37.25 10.95 12.01
N GLY A 251 37.98 11.75 12.76
CA GLY A 251 37.38 12.90 13.42
C GLY A 251 38.38 13.74 14.17
N TYR A 252 37.88 14.88 14.60
CA TYR A 252 38.56 15.86 15.41
C TYR A 252 37.73 16.08 16.67
N ARG A 253 38.38 16.02 17.82
CA ARG A 253 37.76 16.35 19.11
C ARG A 253 38.58 17.40 19.85
N ILE A 254 37.92 18.22 20.64
CA ILE A 254 38.55 19.13 21.59
C ILE A 254 37.78 19.04 22.91
N GLY A 255 38.52 18.80 23.99
CA GLY A 255 38.01 18.65 25.34
C GLY A 255 38.82 19.49 26.29
N ASP A 256 38.20 20.51 26.87
CA ASP A 256 38.85 21.48 27.76
C ASP A 256 38.08 21.59 29.10
N GLY A 257 38.78 22.06 30.13
CA GLY A 257 38.27 22.22 31.49
C GLY A 257 38.70 21.13 32.47
N SER A 258 37.97 21.02 33.57
CA SER A 258 38.22 20.08 34.65
C SER A 258 37.44 18.78 34.43
N PHE A 259 38.18 17.67 34.34
CA PHE A 259 37.62 16.33 34.19
C PHE A 259 37.74 15.53 35.49
N GLU A 260 36.82 14.59 35.68
CA GLU A 260 36.94 13.60 36.74
C GLU A 260 38.27 12.85 36.63
N PRO A 261 38.96 12.49 37.74
CA PRO A 261 40.25 11.79 37.68
C PRO A 261 40.24 10.47 36.90
N TRP A 262 39.07 9.82 36.81
CA TRP A 262 38.84 8.58 36.06
C TRP A 262 38.34 8.80 34.63
N TYR A 263 38.27 10.05 34.17
CA TYR A 263 37.86 10.45 32.81
C TYR A 263 38.85 11.43 32.15
N LYS A 264 40.13 11.43 32.59
CA LYS A 264 41.18 12.32 32.06
C LYS A 264 41.56 12.05 30.60
N GLU A 265 41.20 10.90 30.04
CA GLU A 265 41.34 10.60 28.62
C GLU A 265 40.50 11.54 27.72
N ARG A 266 39.44 12.13 28.29
CA ARG A 266 38.55 13.07 27.59
C ARG A 266 39.13 14.47 27.43
N GLU A 267 40.12 14.83 28.25
CA GLU A 267 40.89 16.07 28.13
C GLU A 267 41.85 15.96 26.94
N THR A 268 41.76 16.87 25.97
CA THR A 268 42.68 16.93 24.84
C THR A 268 43.76 17.98 25.09
N ASN A 269 44.82 18.00 24.28
CA ASN A 269 45.71 19.15 24.25
C ASN A 269 45.00 20.42 23.75
N GLU A 270 45.63 21.59 23.91
CA GLU A 270 45.04 22.90 23.58
C GLU A 270 44.56 23.00 22.12
N GLY A 271 45.18 22.24 21.20
CA GLY A 271 44.82 22.19 19.79
C GLY A 271 43.86 21.06 19.41
N GLY A 272 43.35 20.29 20.37
CA GLY A 272 42.49 19.13 20.14
C GLY A 272 43.24 17.85 19.74
N GLU A 273 42.49 16.81 19.40
CA GLU A 273 42.98 15.52 18.92
C GLU A 273 42.36 15.18 17.57
N LEU A 274 43.22 14.82 16.61
CA LEU A 274 42.81 14.25 15.33
C LEU A 274 42.97 12.73 15.39
N SER A 275 41.97 11.98 14.94
CA SER A 275 42.08 10.53 14.83
C SER A 275 41.50 9.96 13.53
N ILE A 276 42.04 8.82 13.13
CA ILE A 276 41.57 8.02 12.00
C ILE A 276 41.63 6.54 12.39
N ALA A 277 40.61 5.78 12.03
CA ALA A 277 40.53 4.35 12.32
C ALA A 277 39.84 3.58 11.20
N VAL A 278 40.31 2.37 10.93
CA VAL A 278 39.67 1.42 10.02
C VAL A 278 39.36 0.15 10.81
N GLY A 279 38.14 -0.36 10.69
CA GLY A 279 37.71 -1.59 11.36
C GLY A 279 37.15 -2.60 10.36
N PHE A 280 37.39 -3.89 10.60
CA PHE A 280 36.91 -5.00 9.79
C PHE A 280 36.36 -6.13 10.66
N PRO A 281 35.13 -6.63 10.38
CA PRO A 281 34.63 -7.84 11.02
C PRO A 281 35.36 -9.08 10.46
N LEU A 282 35.83 -9.94 11.37
CA LEU A 282 36.52 -11.18 11.04
C LEU A 282 35.56 -12.40 11.03
N LEU A 283 34.54 -12.40 11.88
CA LEU A 283 33.55 -13.48 11.99
C LEU A 283 32.12 -12.95 11.71
N LYS A 284 31.35 -12.64 12.75
CA LYS A 284 30.01 -12.03 12.61
C LYS A 284 30.10 -10.73 11.81
N GLY A 285 29.34 -10.60 10.74
CA GLY A 285 29.31 -9.40 9.89
C GLY A 285 30.35 -9.39 8.76
N ARG A 286 31.21 -10.41 8.66
CA ARG A 286 32.20 -10.53 7.57
C ARG A 286 31.54 -10.80 6.23
N VAL A 287 30.72 -11.85 6.15
CA VAL A 287 30.07 -12.26 4.89
C VAL A 287 28.85 -11.39 4.63
N ILE A 288 27.94 -11.31 5.60
CA ILE A 288 26.73 -10.50 5.53
C ILE A 288 26.55 -9.72 6.83
N ASP A 289 26.23 -8.43 6.70
CA ASP A 289 25.84 -7.57 7.82
C ASP A 289 24.45 -7.01 7.55
N GLU A 290 23.90 -6.23 8.49
CA GLU A 290 22.58 -5.60 8.35
C GLU A 290 22.47 -4.79 7.06
N ARG A 291 23.44 -3.91 6.79
CA ARG A 291 23.38 -3.00 5.64
C ARG A 291 23.39 -3.77 4.33
N ARG A 292 24.25 -4.79 4.21
CA ARG A 292 24.28 -5.67 3.03
C ARG A 292 23.02 -6.51 2.90
N ALA A 293 22.49 -7.03 4.00
CA ALA A 293 21.24 -7.79 3.98
C ALA A 293 20.06 -6.91 3.53
N ASP A 294 19.95 -5.69 4.07
CA ASP A 294 18.95 -4.70 3.67
C ASP A 294 19.03 -4.39 2.18
N LEU A 295 20.23 -4.07 1.70
CA LEU A 295 20.46 -3.77 0.29
C LEU A 295 20.06 -4.94 -0.64
N LEU A 296 20.40 -6.17 -0.27
CA LEU A 296 20.00 -7.35 -1.03
C LEU A 296 18.48 -7.53 -1.00
N ARG A 297 17.84 -7.36 0.16
CA ARG A 297 16.38 -7.47 0.31
C ARG A 297 15.64 -6.40 -0.49
N SER A 298 16.08 -5.15 -0.49
CA SER A 298 15.46 -4.09 -1.29
C SER A 298 15.72 -4.25 -2.78
N THR A 299 16.86 -4.80 -3.18
CA THR A 299 17.12 -5.18 -4.58
C THR A 299 16.12 -6.24 -5.04
N LEU A 300 15.90 -7.29 -4.23
CA LEU A 300 14.90 -8.33 -4.53
C LEU A 300 13.47 -7.78 -4.49
N ALA A 301 13.17 -6.87 -3.56
CA ALA A 301 11.87 -6.20 -3.50
C ALA A 301 11.58 -5.39 -4.76
N LEU A 302 12.58 -4.66 -5.29
CA LEU A 302 12.44 -3.95 -6.56
C LEU A 302 12.21 -4.91 -7.73
N GLN A 303 12.90 -6.06 -7.76
CA GLN A 303 12.67 -7.09 -8.78
C GLN A 303 11.27 -7.72 -8.68
N ALA A 304 10.70 -7.80 -7.48
CA ALA A 304 9.36 -8.36 -7.25
C ALA A 304 8.22 -7.45 -7.75
N VAL A 305 8.49 -6.17 -8.00
CA VAL A 305 7.47 -5.24 -8.52
C VAL A 305 6.98 -5.64 -9.91
N GLU A 306 7.87 -6.04 -10.84
CA GLU A 306 7.46 -6.42 -12.20
C GLU A 306 6.44 -7.59 -12.24
N PRO A 307 6.68 -8.75 -11.60
CA PRO A 307 5.69 -9.81 -11.57
C PRO A 307 4.39 -9.38 -10.87
N MET A 308 4.47 -8.52 -9.83
CA MET A 308 3.27 -7.97 -9.18
C MET A 308 2.44 -7.11 -10.14
N VAL A 309 3.07 -6.15 -10.85
CA VAL A 309 2.41 -5.30 -11.86
C VAL A 309 1.80 -6.15 -12.97
N ARG A 310 2.53 -7.16 -13.45
CA ARG A 310 2.05 -8.05 -14.51
C ARG A 310 0.84 -8.87 -14.06
N ARG A 311 0.86 -9.39 -12.84
CA ARG A 311 -0.26 -10.13 -12.26
C ARG A 311 -1.50 -9.25 -12.15
N GLU A 312 -1.35 -8.03 -11.62
CA GLU A 312 -2.44 -7.07 -11.52
C GLU A 312 -3.00 -6.74 -12.90
N MET A 313 -2.13 -6.41 -13.86
CA MET A 313 -2.52 -6.13 -15.25
C MET A 313 -3.36 -7.26 -15.86
N ILE A 314 -2.90 -8.51 -15.75
CA ILE A 314 -3.62 -9.68 -16.28
C ILE A 314 -4.98 -9.83 -15.58
N GLY A 315 -5.02 -9.66 -14.25
CA GLY A 315 -6.24 -9.70 -13.45
C GLY A 315 -7.25 -8.64 -13.88
N SER A 316 -6.84 -7.38 -13.95
CA SER A 316 -7.70 -6.26 -14.33
C SER A 316 -8.21 -6.39 -15.77
N LEU A 317 -7.36 -6.85 -16.71
CA LEU A 317 -7.79 -7.10 -18.09
C LEU A 317 -8.83 -8.21 -18.17
N ARG A 318 -8.63 -9.31 -17.43
CA ARG A 318 -9.60 -10.41 -17.35
C ARG A 318 -10.93 -9.92 -16.78
N ASP A 319 -10.92 -9.21 -15.66
CA ASP A 319 -12.15 -8.77 -14.99
C ASP A 319 -12.88 -7.67 -15.78
N GLY A 320 -12.13 -6.79 -16.47
CA GLY A 320 -12.68 -5.84 -17.44
C GLY A 320 -13.31 -6.54 -18.65
N GLY A 321 -12.65 -7.58 -19.19
CA GLY A 321 -13.18 -8.39 -20.28
C GLY A 321 -14.45 -9.15 -19.90
N ILE A 322 -14.53 -9.72 -18.69
CA ILE A 322 -15.75 -10.36 -18.18
C ILE A 322 -16.87 -9.33 -18.07
N SER A 323 -16.58 -8.15 -17.49
CA SER A 323 -17.57 -7.07 -17.35
C SER A 323 -18.09 -6.57 -18.70
N TYR A 324 -17.22 -6.50 -19.71
CA TYR A 324 -17.60 -6.17 -21.10
C TYR A 324 -18.59 -7.18 -21.66
N TRP A 325 -18.29 -8.48 -21.58
CA TRP A 325 -19.17 -9.52 -22.12
C TRP A 325 -20.50 -9.63 -21.38
N GLU A 326 -20.51 -9.40 -20.06
CA GLU A 326 -21.75 -9.29 -19.29
C GLU A 326 -22.63 -8.12 -19.75
N TRP A 327 -22.04 -6.94 -19.98
CA TRP A 327 -22.75 -5.77 -20.51
C TRP A 327 -23.25 -5.99 -21.93
N PHE A 328 -22.41 -6.56 -22.81
CA PHE A 328 -22.79 -6.89 -24.18
C PHE A 328 -24.01 -7.82 -24.18
N ALA A 329 -23.95 -8.93 -23.44
CA ALA A 329 -25.03 -9.91 -23.38
C ALA A 329 -26.32 -9.33 -22.78
N ALA A 330 -26.21 -8.56 -21.70
CA ALA A 330 -27.37 -7.91 -21.07
C ALA A 330 -28.04 -6.88 -21.99
N THR A 331 -27.25 -6.09 -22.72
CA THR A 331 -27.76 -5.09 -23.66
C THR A 331 -28.46 -5.77 -24.84
N ARG A 332 -27.88 -6.84 -25.41
CA ARG A 332 -28.54 -7.63 -26.46
C ARG A 332 -29.81 -8.35 -26.00
N ALA A 333 -29.87 -8.73 -24.72
CA ALA A 333 -31.09 -9.31 -24.16
C ALA A 333 -32.25 -8.32 -24.14
N VAL A 334 -31.99 -7.00 -24.03
CA VAL A 334 -33.04 -5.96 -24.12
C VAL A 334 -33.72 -6.01 -25.49
N ASP A 335 -32.96 -6.13 -26.58
CA ASP A 335 -33.52 -6.22 -27.94
C ASP A 335 -34.38 -7.48 -28.11
N ALA A 336 -33.92 -8.61 -27.59
CA ALA A 336 -34.67 -9.86 -27.62
C ALA A 336 -35.99 -9.74 -26.83
N HIS A 337 -35.94 -9.16 -25.64
CA HIS A 337 -37.13 -8.94 -24.81
C HIS A 337 -38.10 -7.92 -25.43
N ARG A 338 -37.60 -6.89 -26.09
CA ARG A 338 -38.41 -5.90 -26.81
C ARG A 338 -39.15 -6.57 -27.96
N ARG A 339 -38.47 -7.35 -28.80
CA ARG A 339 -39.11 -8.12 -29.90
C ARG A 339 -40.19 -9.08 -29.39
N LEU A 340 -39.96 -9.73 -28.24
CA LEU A 340 -40.96 -10.60 -27.61
C LEU A 340 -42.16 -9.83 -27.05
N TYR A 341 -41.95 -8.62 -26.53
CA TYR A 341 -43.01 -7.73 -26.10
C TYR A 341 -43.84 -7.23 -27.28
N ASP A 342 -43.19 -6.75 -28.35
CA ASP A 342 -43.85 -6.25 -29.56
C ASP A 342 -44.69 -7.35 -30.23
N LEU A 343 -44.14 -8.57 -30.32
CA LEU A 343 -44.87 -9.74 -30.82
C LEU A 343 -46.09 -10.07 -29.94
N ALA A 344 -45.96 -9.95 -28.62
CA ALA A 344 -47.08 -10.17 -27.70
C ALA A 344 -48.16 -9.08 -27.85
N ALA A 345 -47.78 -7.83 -28.09
CA ALA A 345 -48.71 -6.73 -28.34
C ALA A 345 -49.52 -6.96 -29.62
N VAL A 346 -48.86 -7.30 -30.73
CA VAL A 346 -49.53 -7.66 -31.98
C VAL A 346 -50.51 -8.81 -31.79
N ARG A 347 -50.14 -9.83 -31.00
CA ARG A 347 -51.02 -10.95 -30.69
C ARG A 347 -52.24 -10.54 -29.87
N VAL A 348 -52.09 -9.62 -28.91
CA VAL A 348 -53.23 -9.08 -28.14
C VAL A 348 -54.22 -8.41 -29.09
N ASP A 349 -53.75 -7.59 -30.02
CA ASP A 349 -54.62 -6.88 -30.98
C ASP A 349 -55.40 -7.85 -31.88
N GLN A 350 -54.74 -8.91 -32.36
CA GLN A 350 -55.37 -9.96 -33.16
C GLN A 350 -56.47 -10.70 -32.38
N ILE A 351 -56.20 -11.05 -31.12
CA ILE A 351 -57.16 -11.76 -30.27
C ILE A 351 -58.33 -10.85 -29.91
N GLU A 352 -58.10 -9.57 -29.62
CA GLU A 352 -59.19 -8.63 -29.41
C GLU A 352 -60.08 -8.48 -30.65
N ALA A 353 -59.53 -8.57 -31.86
CA ALA A 353 -60.32 -8.60 -33.09
C ALA A 353 -61.18 -9.87 -33.22
N LEU A 354 -60.64 -11.06 -32.93
CA LEU A 354 -61.37 -12.32 -32.95
C LEU A 354 -62.50 -12.35 -31.90
N ILE A 355 -62.25 -11.81 -30.71
CA ILE A 355 -63.28 -11.67 -29.68
C ILE A 355 -64.40 -10.74 -30.14
N ARG A 356 -64.07 -9.60 -30.78
CA ARG A 356 -65.09 -8.70 -31.37
C ARG A 356 -65.92 -9.37 -32.46
N ALA A 357 -65.34 -10.32 -33.20
CA ALA A 357 -66.04 -11.12 -34.20
C ALA A 357 -66.89 -12.25 -33.60
N GLY A 358 -66.72 -12.56 -32.30
CA GLY A 358 -67.42 -13.65 -31.60
C GLY A 358 -66.72 -15.02 -31.69
N ASP A 359 -65.55 -15.10 -32.30
CA ASP A 359 -64.82 -16.35 -32.56
C ASP A 359 -64.04 -16.88 -31.33
N GLN A 360 -63.94 -16.08 -30.26
CA GLN A 360 -63.14 -16.39 -29.08
C GLN A 360 -63.83 -15.89 -27.80
N PRO A 361 -63.83 -16.66 -26.70
CA PRO A 361 -64.44 -16.21 -25.44
C PRO A 361 -63.61 -15.11 -24.74
N ASP A 362 -64.30 -14.23 -24.01
CA ASP A 362 -63.70 -13.06 -23.34
C ASP A 362 -62.63 -13.40 -22.31
N VAL A 363 -62.66 -14.60 -21.70
CA VAL A 363 -61.62 -15.07 -20.76
C VAL A 363 -60.23 -15.05 -21.38
N VAL A 364 -60.13 -15.29 -22.69
CA VAL A 364 -58.87 -15.29 -23.43
C VAL A 364 -58.27 -13.89 -23.50
N ARG A 365 -59.09 -12.84 -23.44
CA ARG A 365 -58.63 -11.44 -23.35
C ARG A 365 -57.78 -11.24 -22.10
N LEU A 366 -58.26 -11.74 -20.96
CA LEU A 366 -57.57 -11.58 -19.67
C LEU A 366 -56.22 -12.32 -19.68
N ASP A 367 -56.18 -13.55 -20.19
CA ASP A 367 -54.95 -14.34 -20.28
C ASP A 367 -53.89 -13.67 -21.16
N ASN A 368 -54.30 -13.11 -22.31
CA ASN A 368 -53.36 -12.43 -23.21
C ASN A 368 -52.88 -11.09 -22.64
N ARG A 369 -53.75 -10.33 -21.95
CA ARG A 369 -53.34 -9.13 -21.21
C ARG A 369 -52.34 -9.46 -20.10
N ARG A 370 -52.56 -10.58 -19.37
CA ARG A 370 -51.60 -11.07 -18.37
C ARG A 370 -50.26 -11.45 -19.00
N LEU A 371 -50.26 -12.11 -20.16
CA LEU A 371 -49.04 -12.44 -20.90
C LEU A 371 -48.29 -11.17 -21.33
N LEU A 372 -48.98 -10.17 -21.88
CA LEU A 372 -48.38 -8.89 -22.27
C LEU A 372 -47.74 -8.17 -21.08
N ALA A 373 -48.46 -8.09 -19.95
CA ALA A 373 -47.92 -7.52 -18.72
C ALA A 373 -46.67 -8.27 -18.23
N SER A 374 -46.67 -9.61 -18.33
CA SER A 374 -45.49 -10.43 -17.99
C SER A 374 -44.30 -10.14 -18.93
N ARG A 375 -44.54 -9.96 -20.24
CA ARG A 375 -43.48 -9.57 -21.20
C ARG A 375 -42.94 -8.18 -20.93
N GLN A 376 -43.81 -7.23 -20.58
CA GLN A 376 -43.41 -5.88 -20.20
C GLN A 376 -42.52 -5.89 -18.96
N ALA A 377 -42.88 -6.66 -17.93
CA ALA A 377 -42.06 -6.82 -16.74
C ALA A 377 -40.66 -7.37 -17.08
N LYS A 378 -40.58 -8.39 -17.95
CA LYS A 378 -39.30 -8.94 -18.40
C LYS A 378 -38.45 -7.96 -19.21
N LEU A 379 -39.06 -7.11 -20.03
CA LEU A 379 -38.35 -6.04 -20.73
C LEU A 379 -37.75 -5.03 -19.75
N ILE A 380 -38.52 -4.60 -18.74
CA ILE A 380 -38.04 -3.70 -17.68
C ILE A 380 -36.89 -4.33 -16.90
N ASP A 381 -36.99 -5.62 -16.54
CA ASP A 381 -35.92 -6.35 -15.86
C ASP A 381 -34.65 -6.39 -16.71
N ALA A 382 -34.77 -6.66 -18.01
CA ALA A 382 -33.63 -6.68 -18.93
C ALA A 382 -32.97 -5.30 -19.06
N GLN A 383 -33.76 -4.23 -19.15
CA GLN A 383 -33.26 -2.85 -19.19
C GLN A 383 -32.48 -2.50 -17.91
N ARG A 384 -33.02 -2.87 -16.74
CA ARG A 384 -32.32 -2.70 -15.45
C ARG A 384 -31.03 -3.49 -15.39
N LYS A 385 -31.03 -4.73 -15.89
CA LYS A 385 -29.83 -5.56 -15.94
C LYS A 385 -28.77 -4.94 -16.84
N ALA A 386 -29.14 -4.46 -18.03
CA ALA A 386 -28.23 -3.77 -18.96
C ALA A 386 -27.60 -2.53 -18.32
N LEU A 387 -28.39 -1.69 -17.65
CA LEU A 387 -27.89 -0.52 -16.91
C LEU A 387 -26.93 -0.93 -15.79
N THR A 388 -27.29 -1.95 -15.01
CA THR A 388 -26.45 -2.45 -13.91
C THR A 388 -25.10 -2.95 -14.43
N THR A 389 -25.08 -3.69 -15.54
CA THR A 389 -23.84 -4.14 -16.17
C THR A 389 -23.05 -3.02 -16.82
N ALA A 390 -23.70 -1.97 -17.33
CA ALA A 390 -23.03 -0.78 -17.86
C ALA A 390 -22.32 0.01 -16.73
N ILE A 391 -22.97 0.15 -15.57
CA ILE A 391 -22.36 0.75 -14.38
C ILE A 391 -21.20 -0.12 -13.87
N LYS A 392 -21.32 -1.45 -13.91
CA LYS A 392 -20.20 -2.34 -13.56
C LYS A 392 -19.03 -2.18 -14.55
N LEU A 393 -19.32 -2.07 -15.84
CA LEU A 393 -18.32 -1.85 -16.88
C LEU A 393 -17.58 -0.51 -16.69
N SER A 394 -18.26 0.56 -16.26
CA SER A 394 -17.65 1.88 -16.06
C SER A 394 -16.53 1.91 -15.01
N LEU A 395 -16.44 0.88 -14.16
CA LEU A 395 -15.31 0.71 -13.25
C LEU A 395 -13.98 0.51 -14.02
N TYR A 396 -14.06 -0.16 -15.17
CA TYR A 396 -12.93 -0.48 -16.05
C TYR A 396 -12.85 0.44 -17.27
N LEU A 397 -14.01 0.87 -17.77
CA LEU A 397 -14.15 1.76 -18.91
C LEU A 397 -14.24 3.21 -18.42
N ARG A 398 -13.15 3.96 -18.63
CA ARG A 398 -12.93 5.30 -18.09
C ARG A 398 -12.54 6.28 -19.19
N SER A 399 -12.85 7.55 -18.98
CA SER A 399 -12.45 8.67 -19.85
C SER A 399 -10.93 8.94 -19.78
N GLU A 400 -10.43 9.82 -20.64
CA GLU A 400 -9.03 10.30 -20.60
C GLU A 400 -8.70 11.04 -19.29
N ALA A 401 -9.70 11.65 -18.64
CA ALA A 401 -9.55 12.24 -17.31
C ALA A 401 -9.56 11.19 -16.18
N GLY A 402 -9.68 9.90 -16.52
CA GLY A 402 -9.75 8.80 -15.57
C GLY A 402 -11.08 8.73 -14.81
N THR A 403 -12.15 9.36 -15.27
CA THR A 403 -13.49 9.26 -14.66
C THR A 403 -14.25 8.04 -15.20
N PRO A 404 -15.05 7.32 -14.37
CA PRO A 404 -15.86 6.20 -14.85
C PRO A 404 -16.81 6.65 -15.98
N TRP A 405 -16.85 5.91 -17.09
CA TRP A 405 -17.74 6.19 -18.21
C TRP A 405 -18.76 5.08 -18.38
N VAL A 406 -20.05 5.41 -18.23
CA VAL A 406 -21.15 4.45 -18.37
C VAL A 406 -21.53 4.34 -19.85
N ALA A 407 -21.25 3.20 -20.46
CA ALA A 407 -21.55 2.96 -21.86
C ALA A 407 -23.07 2.96 -22.12
N ASP A 408 -23.50 3.75 -23.11
CA ASP A 408 -24.88 3.73 -23.60
C ASP A 408 -25.18 2.40 -24.30
N ALA A 409 -26.40 1.90 -24.14
CA ALA A 409 -26.89 0.72 -24.84
C ALA A 409 -26.82 0.86 -26.37
N ALA A 410 -26.92 2.08 -26.91
CA ALA A 410 -26.79 2.35 -28.33
C ALA A 410 -25.38 2.07 -28.88
N LEU A 411 -24.37 2.02 -28.02
CA LEU A 411 -22.97 1.78 -28.39
C LEU A 411 -22.59 0.30 -28.33
N VAL A 412 -23.54 -0.62 -28.12
CA VAL A 412 -23.25 -2.06 -28.20
C VAL A 412 -22.96 -2.44 -29.65
N PRO A 413 -21.89 -3.20 -29.93
CA PRO A 413 -21.65 -3.71 -31.29
C PRO A 413 -22.84 -4.53 -31.80
N SER A 414 -23.12 -4.46 -33.11
CA SER A 414 -24.25 -5.11 -33.77
C SER A 414 -24.13 -6.63 -33.91
N ASP A 415 -22.91 -7.16 -33.88
CA ASP A 415 -22.64 -8.59 -34.05
C ASP A 415 -21.78 -9.17 -32.93
N PHE A 416 -21.94 -10.47 -32.67
CA PHE A 416 -21.04 -11.22 -31.81
C PHE A 416 -19.82 -11.63 -32.65
N PRO A 417 -18.58 -11.40 -32.20
CA PRO A 417 -17.41 -11.78 -32.99
C PRO A 417 -17.34 -13.30 -33.15
N PRO A 418 -16.77 -13.80 -34.26
CA PRO A 418 -16.59 -15.23 -34.45
C PRO A 418 -15.72 -15.79 -33.31
N LEU A 419 -16.15 -16.92 -32.74
CA LEU A 419 -15.36 -17.63 -31.74
C LEU A 419 -14.08 -18.16 -32.39
N PRO A 420 -12.90 -17.91 -31.81
CA PRO A 420 -11.66 -18.48 -32.31
C PRO A 420 -11.71 -20.01 -32.21
N ALA A 421 -11.14 -20.70 -33.20
CA ALA A 421 -11.00 -22.15 -33.16
C ALA A 421 -10.07 -22.55 -32.00
N MET A 422 -10.53 -23.48 -31.15
CA MET A 422 -9.68 -24.06 -30.12
C MET A 422 -8.79 -25.14 -30.74
N HIS A 423 -7.48 -24.95 -30.72
CA HIS A 423 -6.51 -25.94 -31.19
C HIS A 423 -6.04 -26.78 -30.00
N THR A 424 -6.52 -28.01 -29.87
CA THR A 424 -6.14 -28.92 -28.77
C THR A 424 -4.73 -29.49 -28.92
N ASP A 425 -4.15 -29.44 -30.12
CA ASP A 425 -2.85 -30.03 -30.44
C ASP A 425 -1.68 -29.24 -29.82
N SER A 426 -1.91 -28.00 -29.36
CA SER A 426 -0.90 -27.15 -28.72
C SER A 426 -0.84 -27.28 -27.21
N LEU A 427 -1.67 -28.12 -26.57
CA LEU A 427 -1.82 -28.16 -25.11
C LEU A 427 -0.48 -28.29 -24.36
N ALA A 428 0.42 -29.15 -24.83
CA ALA A 428 1.74 -29.32 -24.20
C ALA A 428 2.63 -28.07 -24.32
N GLN A 429 2.57 -27.37 -25.46
CA GLN A 429 3.30 -26.12 -25.68
C GLN A 429 2.71 -24.98 -24.84
N ASP A 430 1.39 -24.91 -24.75
CA ASP A 430 0.68 -23.92 -23.94
C ASP A 430 0.91 -24.13 -22.45
N LEU A 431 0.97 -25.38 -21.98
CA LEU A 431 1.35 -25.69 -20.60
C LEU A 431 2.77 -25.23 -20.29
N THR A 432 3.72 -25.52 -21.19
CA THR A 432 5.12 -25.10 -21.03
C THR A 432 5.23 -23.57 -20.98
N ARG A 433 4.54 -22.86 -21.89
CA ARG A 433 4.47 -21.39 -21.90
C ARG A 433 3.82 -20.85 -20.64
N ALA A 434 2.75 -21.48 -20.16
CA ALA A 434 2.05 -21.05 -18.95
C ALA A 434 2.95 -21.16 -17.72
N LEU A 435 3.71 -22.25 -17.57
CA LEU A 435 4.64 -22.42 -16.46
C LEU A 435 5.81 -21.42 -16.51
N SER A 436 6.30 -21.05 -17.70
CA SER A 436 7.42 -20.12 -17.84
C SER A 436 7.04 -18.63 -17.78
N MET A 437 5.81 -18.28 -18.14
CA MET A 437 5.37 -16.87 -18.27
C MET A 437 4.51 -16.38 -17.10
N ARG A 438 4.03 -17.28 -16.22
CA ARG A 438 3.16 -16.93 -15.10
C ARG A 438 3.91 -16.09 -14.06
N PRO A 439 3.43 -14.86 -13.75
CA PRO A 439 4.11 -13.98 -12.81
C PRO A 439 4.14 -14.54 -11.39
N GLU A 440 3.17 -15.38 -11.00
CA GLU A 440 3.05 -15.89 -9.63
C GLU A 440 4.25 -16.77 -9.24
N PHE A 441 4.78 -17.57 -10.17
CA PHE A 441 5.96 -18.40 -9.90
C PHE A 441 7.21 -17.55 -9.72
N ARG A 442 7.39 -16.51 -10.54
CA ARG A 442 8.52 -15.59 -10.40
C ARG A 442 8.43 -14.80 -9.09
N GLN A 443 7.23 -14.40 -8.67
CA GLN A 443 7.01 -13.75 -7.39
C GLN A 443 7.44 -14.66 -6.23
N LEU A 444 6.98 -15.92 -6.21
CA LEU A 444 7.34 -16.90 -5.18
C LEU A 444 8.85 -17.19 -5.13
N GLU A 445 9.52 -17.23 -6.28
CA GLU A 445 10.96 -17.41 -6.36
C GLU A 445 11.72 -16.24 -5.72
N LEU A 446 11.32 -15.00 -6.01
CA LEU A 446 11.90 -13.79 -5.42
C LEU A 446 11.63 -13.69 -3.91
N GLU A 447 10.43 -14.09 -3.47
CA GLU A 447 10.10 -14.20 -2.04
C GLU A 447 11.02 -15.22 -1.36
N ARG A 448 11.22 -16.40 -1.96
CA ARG A 448 12.17 -17.41 -1.46
C ARG A 448 13.59 -16.86 -1.36
N GLU A 449 14.07 -16.16 -2.38
CA GLU A 449 15.39 -15.53 -2.36
C GLU A 449 15.51 -14.48 -1.23
N ARG A 450 14.46 -13.70 -0.99
CA ARG A 450 14.43 -12.71 0.09
C ARG A 450 14.53 -13.37 1.46
N GLU A 451 13.81 -14.46 1.67
CA GLU A 451 13.87 -15.24 2.91
C GLU A 451 15.23 -15.95 3.06
N ALA A 452 15.86 -16.38 1.97
CA ALA A 452 17.21 -16.94 2.00
C ALA A 452 18.25 -15.90 2.47
N VAL A 453 18.12 -14.63 2.06
CA VAL A 453 18.96 -13.53 2.58
C VAL A 453 18.72 -13.33 4.09
N ALA A 454 17.47 -13.38 4.54
CA ALA A 454 17.14 -13.26 5.96
C ALA A 454 17.71 -14.42 6.79
N LEU A 455 17.63 -15.65 6.28
CA LEU A 455 18.22 -16.83 6.90
C LEU A 455 19.75 -16.70 7.00
N ALA A 456 20.43 -16.36 5.90
CA ALA A 456 21.88 -16.19 5.89
C ALA A 456 22.35 -15.12 6.89
N LYS A 457 21.58 -14.02 7.01
CA LYS A 457 21.81 -13.00 8.02
C LYS A 457 21.66 -13.57 9.44
N ALA A 458 20.58 -14.29 9.70
CA ALA A 458 20.31 -14.89 11.02
C ALA A 458 21.39 -15.90 11.43
N GLU A 459 21.85 -16.74 10.49
CA GLU A 459 22.96 -17.67 10.72
C GLU A 459 24.26 -16.94 11.05
N ASN A 460 24.57 -15.86 10.32
CA ASN A 460 25.71 -15.01 10.61
C ASN A 460 25.57 -14.29 11.97
N ASP A 461 24.34 -13.98 12.41
CA ASP A 461 24.09 -13.37 13.71
C ASP A 461 24.38 -14.31 14.90
N LEU A 462 24.40 -15.62 14.68
CA LEU A 462 24.80 -16.64 15.67
C LEU A 462 26.32 -16.73 15.85
N LEU A 463 27.11 -16.17 14.93
CA LEU A 463 28.57 -16.16 15.05
C LEU A 463 29.02 -15.23 16.17
N PRO A 464 30.15 -15.54 16.86
CA PRO A 464 30.73 -14.61 17.81
C PRO A 464 31.23 -13.35 17.10
N LYS A 465 31.11 -12.22 17.79
CA LYS A 465 31.64 -10.93 17.32
C LYS A 465 33.16 -10.92 17.52
N LEU A 466 33.89 -10.89 16.42
CA LEU A 466 35.34 -10.73 16.38
C LEU A 466 35.67 -9.70 15.32
N ASP A 467 36.21 -8.57 15.74
CA ASP A 467 36.55 -7.43 14.90
C ASP A 467 38.04 -7.13 15.01
N ALA A 468 38.67 -6.73 13.91
CA ALA A 468 40.00 -6.15 13.90
C ALA A 468 39.91 -4.65 13.58
N SER A 469 40.63 -3.83 14.32
CA SER A 469 40.71 -2.39 14.06
C SER A 469 42.15 -1.90 14.10
N LEU A 470 42.46 -0.96 13.23
CA LEU A 470 43.70 -0.21 13.21
C LEU A 470 43.36 1.28 13.29
N GLY A 471 43.94 1.99 14.24
CA GLY A 471 43.72 3.42 14.43
C GLY A 471 45.04 4.16 14.61
N ALA A 472 44.98 5.47 14.43
CA ALA A 472 46.03 6.40 14.82
C ALA A 472 45.37 7.68 15.33
N ALA A 473 45.87 8.21 16.44
CA ALA A 473 45.46 9.49 16.99
C ALA A 473 46.67 10.38 17.24
N GLN A 474 46.48 11.69 17.05
CA GLN A 474 47.48 12.70 17.28
C GLN A 474 46.87 13.90 18.01
N ASP A 475 47.38 14.15 19.21
CA ASP A 475 47.11 15.38 19.94
C ASP A 475 47.86 16.57 19.32
N LEU A 476 47.19 17.72 19.28
CA LEU A 476 47.70 18.96 18.71
C LEU A 476 47.81 20.04 19.80
N GLY A 477 48.79 20.94 19.68
CA GLY A 477 48.97 22.06 20.61
C GLY A 477 49.73 21.71 21.89
N ALA A 478 49.75 22.65 22.84
CA ALA A 478 50.44 22.45 24.11
C ALA A 478 49.69 21.47 25.01
N ARG A 479 50.42 20.83 25.93
CA ARG A 479 49.86 19.85 26.86
C ARG A 479 48.90 20.53 27.83
N ALA A 480 47.68 20.01 27.91
CA ALA A 480 46.67 20.50 28.86
C ALA A 480 46.98 20.12 30.32
N SER A 481 47.72 19.01 30.55
CA SER A 481 48.09 18.53 31.88
C SER A 481 49.61 18.42 32.10
N SER A 482 50.08 18.79 33.30
CA SER A 482 51.50 18.79 33.69
C SER A 482 52.04 17.41 34.11
N SER A 483 51.16 16.42 34.35
CA SER A 483 51.53 15.02 34.52
C SER A 483 51.83 14.43 33.15
N GLY A 484 53.11 14.17 32.87
CA GLY A 484 53.65 13.77 31.56
C GLY A 484 53.26 12.37 31.06
N ASP A 485 52.02 11.96 31.24
CA ASP A 485 51.54 10.60 30.94
C ASP A 485 51.03 10.43 29.50
N LYS A 486 50.90 11.53 28.72
CA LYS A 486 50.46 11.48 27.31
C LYS A 486 51.61 11.70 26.33
N SER A 487 51.83 10.73 25.45
CA SER A 487 52.80 10.82 24.35
C SER A 487 52.13 11.40 23.09
N PRO A 488 52.84 12.11 22.20
CA PRO A 488 52.21 12.80 21.07
C PRO A 488 51.61 11.88 19.99
N PHE A 489 51.82 10.57 20.10
CA PHE A 489 51.26 9.56 19.19
C PHE A 489 50.70 8.39 20.01
N GLU A 490 49.42 8.11 19.83
CA GLU A 490 48.79 6.88 20.34
C GLU A 490 48.32 6.07 19.12
N GLY A 491 48.74 4.80 19.06
CA GLY A 491 48.53 3.89 17.92
C GLY A 491 47.89 2.57 18.31
#